data_AF-A0A9D8T6E5-F1
#
_entry.id   AF-A0A9D8T6E5-F1
#
_cell.length_a   1.000
_cell.length_b   1.000
_cell.length_c   1.000
_cell.angle_alpha   90.00
_cell.angle_beta   90.00
_cell.angle_gamma   90.00
#
_symmetry.space_group_name_H-M   'P 1'
#
loop_
_entity.id
_entity.type
_entity.pdbx_description
1 polymer ?
#
loop_
_entity_poly.entity_id
_entity_poly.type
_entity_poly.pdbx_seq_one_letter_code
_entity_poly.pdbx_strand_id
1 'polypeptide(L)'
;MQQVIAGICRDPHAYLGMHNVEGVGVEVRVYDPTADRIVLTANGKTFEMEKIHPAGMFCVRFPRRKNHFNYTLEYHHGPDIFVSEDPYHFMPQIGEMDLYLFNQGEHRRVFDVMGAHVRRPGGVEGVGFTVWAPNAERVSVVGSFNCWDGRRHPMRLMGNSGIWELFIPGLRPGDLYKYEIRTKNGDLLTKLDPYAQQTELRPGNAGIVPQDSEFIWHDRKWLEKRSCSNVQEQPLNIYEVHLGSWGGPGLPERKSPDDPFPNYREIAHALADYVLKMGYTHVELLPICEHPLDQSWGYQVTGFYAPTSRFGTPEDFAYFVDHMHKNGIGVILDWVPAHFPKDAFCFGRFDGTALYEHADPRQGEQLDWGTYVFNYGRAEVRSFLLGSAFYWLDKFHVDGLRVDAVASMLYLDYSRKQGEWIPNKYGGNENLEAIAFLKHLNELTHKLYPGIMMVAEESTSWPGVSKPLYCG
;
A
#
# COMPACT_ATOMS: atom_id res chain seq x y z
N MET A 1 20.48 9.54 -21.48
CA MET A 1 20.63 10.96 -21.08
C MET A 1 19.46 11.83 -21.55
N GLN A 2 19.19 11.98 -22.85
CA GLN A 2 18.06 12.80 -23.34
C GLN A 2 16.70 12.37 -22.76
N GLN A 3 16.46 11.07 -22.60
CA GLN A 3 15.24 10.56 -21.97
C GLN A 3 15.09 10.97 -20.50
N VAL A 4 16.20 11.06 -19.75
CA VAL A 4 16.17 11.52 -18.35
C VAL A 4 15.80 13.01 -18.30
N ILE A 5 16.45 13.81 -19.14
CA ILE A 5 16.18 15.25 -19.25
C ILE A 5 14.74 15.52 -19.70
N ALA A 6 14.22 14.74 -20.65
CA ALA A 6 12.84 14.84 -21.10
C ALA A 6 11.82 14.29 -20.09
N GLY A 7 12.27 13.65 -19.01
CA GLY A 7 11.39 13.08 -17.99
C GLY A 7 10.61 11.84 -18.47
N ILE A 8 11.18 11.05 -19.39
CA ILE A 8 10.53 9.88 -20.02
C ILE A 8 11.34 8.58 -19.83
N CYS A 9 12.36 8.62 -18.98
CA CYS A 9 13.27 7.49 -18.80
C CYS A 9 12.66 6.42 -17.90
N ARG A 10 12.62 5.18 -18.41
CA ARG A 10 12.12 4.01 -17.67
C ARG A 10 13.18 3.33 -16.80
N ASP A 11 14.45 3.57 -17.10
CA ASP A 11 15.57 3.06 -16.30
C ASP A 11 16.62 4.17 -16.09
N PRO A 12 16.40 5.04 -15.11
CA PRO A 12 17.36 6.10 -14.78
C PRO A 12 18.72 5.55 -14.32
N HIS A 13 18.76 4.36 -13.71
CA HIS A 13 20.00 3.75 -13.21
C HIS A 13 20.97 3.36 -14.33
N ALA A 14 20.47 3.12 -15.54
CA ALA A 14 21.32 2.93 -16.73
C ALA A 14 22.10 4.19 -17.14
N TYR A 15 21.74 5.37 -16.64
CA TYR A 15 22.34 6.64 -17.02
C TYR A 15 22.92 7.44 -15.85
N LEU A 16 22.23 7.45 -14.72
CA LEU A 16 22.59 8.14 -13.47
C LEU A 16 23.40 7.22 -12.55
N GLY A 17 24.08 7.81 -11.58
CA GLY A 17 24.97 7.09 -10.68
C GLY A 17 26.34 6.84 -11.30
N MET A 18 27.02 5.81 -10.77
CA MET A 18 28.39 5.46 -11.13
C MET A 18 28.43 4.40 -12.24
N HIS A 19 29.20 4.69 -13.31
CA HIS A 19 29.34 3.84 -14.48
C HIS A 19 30.81 3.64 -14.87
N ASN A 20 31.17 2.43 -15.30
CA ASN A 20 32.44 2.18 -15.98
C ASN A 20 32.28 2.46 -17.47
N VAL A 21 33.05 3.40 -18.01
CA VAL A 21 33.01 3.81 -19.41
C VAL A 21 34.35 3.47 -20.07
N GLU A 22 34.29 2.67 -21.14
CA GLU A 22 35.48 2.26 -21.89
C GLU A 22 36.25 3.49 -22.42
N GLY A 23 37.57 3.51 -22.22
CA GLY A 23 38.43 4.64 -22.60
C GLY A 23 38.34 5.88 -21.69
N VAL A 24 37.33 5.99 -20.81
CA VAL A 24 37.10 7.15 -19.93
C VAL A 24 37.30 6.83 -18.45
N GLY A 25 37.26 5.56 -18.04
CA GLY A 25 37.36 5.16 -16.63
C GLY A 25 36.00 5.18 -15.93
N VAL A 26 35.96 5.57 -14.65
CA VAL A 26 34.69 5.72 -13.91
C VAL A 26 34.09 7.10 -14.17
N GLU A 27 32.80 7.16 -14.49
CA GLU A 27 32.02 8.40 -14.63
C GLU A 27 30.85 8.37 -13.65
N VAL A 28 30.61 9.47 -12.94
CA VAL A 28 29.43 9.66 -12.06
C VAL A 28 28.55 10.73 -12.66
N ARG A 29 27.28 10.42 -12.89
CA ARG A 29 26.30 11.34 -13.48
C ARG A 29 25.13 11.56 -12.53
N VAL A 30 24.78 12.83 -12.33
CA VAL A 30 23.70 13.25 -11.42
C VAL A 30 22.76 14.18 -12.17
N TYR A 31 21.47 14.01 -11.93
CA TYR A 31 20.43 14.87 -12.48
C TYR A 31 19.67 15.56 -11.36
N ASP A 32 19.78 16.88 -11.30
CA ASP A 32 18.95 17.73 -10.45
C ASP A 32 18.65 19.02 -11.24
N PRO A 33 17.41 19.21 -11.73
CA PRO A 33 17.05 20.37 -12.55
C PRO A 33 17.08 21.69 -11.79
N THR A 34 17.06 21.67 -10.45
CA THR A 34 17.05 22.87 -9.62
C THR A 34 18.44 23.20 -9.05
N ALA A 35 19.41 22.28 -9.14
CA ALA A 35 20.75 22.52 -8.61
C ALA A 35 21.56 23.51 -9.47
N ASP A 36 22.22 24.44 -8.79
CA ASP A 36 23.18 25.36 -9.39
C ASP A 36 24.54 24.68 -9.56
N ARG A 37 24.96 23.95 -8.52
CA ARG A 37 26.24 23.24 -8.44
C ARG A 37 26.08 21.93 -7.66
N ILE A 38 26.87 20.92 -8.03
CA ILE A 38 26.96 19.66 -7.30
C ILE A 38 28.44 19.34 -7.07
N VAL A 39 28.79 18.96 -5.85
CA VAL A 39 30.14 18.55 -5.46
C VAL A 39 30.11 17.11 -4.98
N LEU A 40 30.95 16.27 -5.57
CA LEU A 40 31.14 14.88 -5.17
C LEU A 40 32.30 14.78 -4.18
N THR A 41 32.07 14.13 -3.04
CA THR A 41 33.11 13.83 -2.04
C THR A 41 33.41 12.35 -1.99
N ALA A 42 34.66 11.95 -2.21
CA ALA A 42 35.12 10.57 -2.13
C ALA A 42 36.52 10.48 -1.53
N ASN A 43 36.73 9.55 -0.59
CA ASN A 43 38.02 9.34 0.08
C ASN A 43 38.64 10.64 0.66
N GLY A 44 37.81 11.51 1.24
CA GLY A 44 38.23 12.79 1.81
C GLY A 44 38.63 13.86 0.79
N LYS A 45 38.39 13.64 -0.51
CA LYS A 45 38.62 14.61 -1.58
C LYS A 45 37.30 15.05 -2.19
N THR A 46 37.19 16.34 -2.50
CA THR A 46 36.03 16.93 -3.16
C THR A 46 36.31 17.16 -4.64
N PHE A 47 35.30 16.97 -5.47
CA PHE A 47 35.34 17.14 -6.91
C PHE A 47 34.07 17.87 -7.35
N GLU A 48 34.23 19.09 -7.87
CA GLU A 48 33.11 19.82 -8.47
C GLU A 48 32.67 19.13 -9.77
N MET A 49 31.38 18.85 -9.91
CA MET A 49 30.83 18.22 -11.09
C MET A 49 30.57 19.25 -12.19
N GLU A 50 30.94 18.92 -13.42
CA GLU A 50 30.69 19.76 -14.60
C GLU A 50 29.20 19.70 -14.98
N LYS A 51 28.55 20.85 -15.12
CA LYS A 51 27.17 20.95 -15.63
C LYS A 51 27.16 20.76 -17.16
N ILE A 52 27.03 19.51 -17.60
CA ILE A 52 27.11 19.11 -19.01
C ILE A 52 25.83 19.41 -19.81
N HIS A 53 24.73 19.77 -19.15
CA HIS A 53 23.50 20.20 -19.82
C HIS A 53 22.74 21.26 -19.01
N PRO A 54 22.19 22.32 -19.64
CA PRO A 54 21.51 23.40 -18.93
C PRO A 54 20.29 22.94 -18.12
N ALA A 55 19.66 21.84 -18.51
CA ALA A 55 18.53 21.23 -17.78
C ALA A 55 18.91 20.55 -16.45
N GLY A 56 20.16 20.67 -15.96
CA GLY A 56 20.57 20.15 -14.65
C GLY A 56 21.22 18.76 -14.69
N MET A 57 21.91 18.42 -15.77
CA MET A 57 22.74 17.21 -15.82
C MET A 57 24.18 17.56 -15.46
N PHE A 58 24.74 16.83 -14.48
CA PHE A 58 26.07 17.02 -13.95
C PHE A 58 26.92 15.75 -14.12
N CYS A 59 28.22 15.92 -14.32
CA CYS A 59 29.14 14.80 -14.52
C CYS A 59 30.51 15.06 -13.88
N VAL A 60 31.12 14.02 -13.32
CA VAL A 60 32.55 13.98 -12.99
C VAL A 60 33.18 12.67 -13.47
N ARG A 61 34.41 12.74 -13.99
CA ARG A 61 35.14 11.62 -14.59
C ARG A 61 36.42 11.31 -13.81
N PHE A 62 36.71 10.03 -13.67
CA PHE A 62 37.90 9.49 -13.01
C PHE A 62 38.66 8.56 -13.97
N PRO A 63 39.47 9.09 -14.91
CA PRO A 63 40.14 8.30 -15.95
C PRO A 63 41.08 7.22 -15.47
N ARG A 64 41.63 7.37 -14.26
CA ARG A 64 42.58 6.42 -13.67
C ARG A 64 41.91 5.37 -12.79
N ARG A 65 40.58 5.43 -12.59
CA ARG A 65 39.85 4.54 -11.70
C ARG A 65 39.07 3.52 -12.52
N LYS A 66 39.07 2.26 -12.05
CA LYS A 66 38.39 1.12 -12.68
C LYS A 66 37.37 0.43 -11.78
N ASN A 67 37.43 0.69 -10.48
CA ASN A 67 36.57 0.05 -9.48
C ASN A 67 35.60 1.06 -8.91
N HIS A 68 34.39 0.58 -8.59
CA HIS A 68 33.40 1.37 -7.87
C HIS A 68 33.88 1.77 -6.47
N PHE A 69 33.25 2.81 -5.92
CA PHE A 69 33.63 3.39 -4.64
C PHE A 69 32.49 4.16 -4.01
N ASN A 70 32.56 4.35 -2.70
CA ASN A 70 31.57 5.13 -1.96
C ASN A 70 31.84 6.63 -2.12
N TYR A 71 30.80 7.42 -2.27
CA TYR A 71 30.86 8.86 -2.42
C TYR A 71 29.57 9.50 -1.93
N THR A 72 29.67 10.73 -1.43
CA THR A 72 28.52 11.57 -1.13
C THR A 72 28.44 12.71 -2.14
N LEU A 73 27.23 13.26 -2.29
CA LEU A 73 26.91 14.38 -3.15
C LEU A 73 26.43 15.54 -2.29
N GLU A 74 27.02 16.70 -2.50
CA GLU A 74 26.61 17.97 -1.92
C GLU A 74 25.94 18.81 -3.02
N TYR A 75 24.65 19.06 -2.87
CA TYR A 75 23.80 19.81 -3.79
C TYR A 75 23.69 21.26 -3.32
N HIS A 76 23.87 22.22 -4.22
CA HIS A 76 23.74 23.66 -3.96
C HIS A 76 22.52 24.19 -4.71
N HIS A 77 21.55 24.73 -3.96
CA HIS A 77 20.31 25.34 -4.43
C HIS A 77 20.25 26.78 -3.91
N GLY A 78 20.93 27.72 -4.57
CA GLY A 78 21.14 29.06 -4.04
C GLY A 78 21.88 29.04 -2.69
N PRO A 79 21.29 29.56 -1.59
CA PRO A 79 21.91 29.51 -0.26
C PRO A 79 21.79 28.14 0.42
N ASP A 80 20.90 27.27 -0.04
CA ASP A 80 20.62 25.99 0.58
C ASP A 80 21.62 24.93 0.09
N ILE A 81 22.20 24.20 1.04
CA ILE A 81 23.15 23.12 0.78
C ILE A 81 22.64 21.85 1.44
N PHE A 82 22.57 20.76 0.68
CA PHE A 82 22.15 19.45 1.18
C PHE A 82 23.15 18.38 0.78
N VAL A 83 23.49 17.49 1.72
CA VAL A 83 24.42 16.36 1.49
C VAL A 83 23.65 15.05 1.56
N SER A 84 23.84 14.20 0.56
CA SER A 84 23.23 12.86 0.50
C SER A 84 24.13 11.86 -0.20
N GLU A 85 23.91 10.58 0.07
CA GLU A 85 24.35 9.50 -0.82
C GLU A 85 23.57 9.57 -2.15
N ASP A 86 24.10 8.97 -3.21
CA ASP A 86 23.46 8.96 -4.53
C ASP A 86 22.37 7.86 -4.62
N PRO A 87 21.08 8.20 -4.82
CA PRO A 87 20.01 7.22 -4.98
C PRO A 87 20.27 6.20 -6.09
N TYR A 88 21.00 6.58 -7.14
CA TYR A 88 21.22 5.78 -8.34
C TYR A 88 22.46 4.89 -8.29
N HIS A 89 23.16 4.86 -7.15
CA HIS A 89 24.27 3.92 -6.92
C HIS A 89 23.81 2.56 -6.36
N PHE A 90 22.58 2.47 -5.85
CA PHE A 90 22.09 1.27 -5.15
C PHE A 90 21.48 0.22 -6.10
N MET A 91 21.76 -1.05 -5.82
CA MET A 91 21.19 -2.20 -6.53
C MET A 91 19.70 -2.40 -6.21
N PRO A 92 19.00 -3.21 -7.02
CA PRO A 92 17.79 -3.94 -6.68
C PRO A 92 17.37 -4.04 -5.21
N GLN A 93 16.35 -3.34 -4.69
CA GLN A 93 15.81 -3.70 -3.36
C GLN A 93 14.71 -4.78 -3.40
N ILE A 94 14.29 -5.20 -4.60
CA ILE A 94 13.31 -6.25 -4.87
C ILE A 94 13.93 -7.37 -5.72
N GLY A 95 13.66 -8.63 -5.37
CA GLY A 95 14.25 -9.81 -6.03
C GLY A 95 13.37 -10.40 -7.14
N GLU A 96 13.95 -11.23 -7.99
CA GLU A 96 13.23 -11.87 -9.12
C GLU A 96 12.07 -12.76 -8.67
N MET A 97 12.20 -13.44 -7.52
CA MET A 97 11.14 -14.27 -6.96
C MET A 97 9.93 -13.44 -6.55
N ASP A 98 10.15 -12.27 -5.94
CA ASP A 98 9.07 -11.38 -5.53
C ASP A 98 8.30 -10.88 -6.77
N LEU A 99 9.03 -10.45 -7.81
CA LEU A 99 8.43 -10.05 -9.09
C LEU A 99 7.59 -11.18 -9.69
N TYR A 100 8.13 -12.40 -9.72
CA TYR A 100 7.46 -13.57 -10.26
C TYR A 100 6.17 -13.89 -9.49
N LEU A 101 6.25 -14.03 -8.16
CA LEU A 101 5.10 -14.35 -7.31
C LEU A 101 4.01 -13.28 -7.41
N PHE A 102 4.42 -12.01 -7.49
CA PHE A 102 3.49 -10.89 -7.66
C PHE A 102 2.73 -11.00 -8.99
N ASN A 103 3.43 -11.21 -10.10
CA ASN A 103 2.79 -11.36 -11.42
C ASN A 103 1.97 -12.66 -11.56
N GLN A 104 2.23 -13.69 -10.75
CA GLN A 104 1.36 -14.88 -10.68
C GLN A 104 0.12 -14.69 -9.81
N GLY A 105 0.07 -13.65 -8.97
CA GLY A 105 -1.04 -13.44 -8.04
C GLY A 105 -0.93 -14.27 -6.76
N GLU A 106 0.27 -14.75 -6.43
CA GLU A 106 0.54 -15.74 -5.38
C GLU A 106 1.45 -15.20 -4.26
N HIS A 107 1.77 -13.90 -4.28
CA HIS A 107 2.69 -13.30 -3.33
C HIS A 107 2.05 -13.06 -1.96
N ARG A 108 2.20 -14.02 -1.03
CA ARG A 108 1.55 -14.01 0.28
C ARG A 108 2.02 -12.91 1.24
N ARG A 109 3.26 -12.42 1.08
CA ARG A 109 3.84 -11.36 1.90
C ARG A 109 4.13 -10.10 1.08
N VAL A 110 3.24 -9.76 0.15
CA VAL A 110 3.46 -8.64 -0.80
C VAL A 110 3.65 -7.32 -0.07
N PHE A 111 3.03 -7.15 1.09
CA PHE A 111 3.18 -5.98 1.95
C PHE A 111 4.58 -5.79 2.54
N ASP A 112 5.45 -6.79 2.57
CA ASP A 112 6.84 -6.64 3.03
C ASP A 112 7.76 -6.11 1.91
N VAL A 113 7.27 -6.11 0.66
CA VAL A 113 8.07 -5.83 -0.54
C VAL A 113 7.53 -4.63 -1.32
N MET A 114 6.21 -4.51 -1.43
CA MET A 114 5.52 -3.40 -2.08
C MET A 114 5.33 -2.21 -1.13
N GLY A 115 5.37 -0.99 -1.66
CA GLY A 115 5.18 0.24 -0.91
C GLY A 115 6.50 0.88 -0.45
N ALA A 116 6.46 1.62 0.66
CA ALA A 116 7.63 2.26 1.25
C ALA A 116 8.15 1.48 2.46
N HIS A 117 9.45 1.17 2.44
CA HIS A 117 10.11 0.37 3.48
C HIS A 117 11.44 0.99 3.89
N VAL A 118 11.68 1.12 5.19
CA VAL A 118 13.02 1.45 5.69
C VAL A 118 13.97 0.30 5.35
N ARG A 119 15.11 0.64 4.75
CA ARG A 119 16.14 -0.31 4.27
C ARG A 119 17.53 0.22 4.59
N ARG A 120 18.50 -0.71 4.68
CA ARG A 120 19.91 -0.39 4.99
C ARG A 120 20.90 -1.04 4.01
N PRO A 121 20.74 -0.88 2.68
CA PRO A 121 21.66 -1.46 1.72
C PRO A 121 23.07 -0.89 1.92
N GLY A 122 24.07 -1.77 2.08
CA GLY A 122 25.45 -1.36 2.32
C GLY A 122 25.66 -0.54 3.61
N GLY A 123 24.74 -0.64 4.57
CA GLY A 123 24.79 0.11 5.84
C GLY A 123 24.28 1.55 5.74
N VAL A 124 23.81 2.00 4.57
CA VAL A 124 23.20 3.34 4.40
C VAL A 124 21.72 3.26 4.67
N GLU A 125 21.25 4.02 5.66
CA GLU A 125 19.83 4.11 5.99
C GLU A 125 19.06 4.98 4.98
N GLY A 126 17.88 4.53 4.61
CA GLY A 126 16.97 5.22 3.71
C GLY A 126 15.69 4.43 3.50
N VAL A 127 14.95 4.77 2.45
CA VAL A 127 13.65 4.16 2.15
C VAL A 127 13.67 3.57 0.74
N GLY A 128 13.33 2.29 0.63
CA GLY A 128 13.03 1.62 -0.63
C GLY A 128 11.56 1.79 -0.98
N PHE A 129 11.27 2.22 -2.19
CA PHE A 129 9.92 2.41 -2.73
C PHE A 129 9.69 1.45 -3.89
N THR A 130 8.51 0.84 -3.91
CA THR A 130 8.07 -0.07 -4.97
C THR A 130 6.60 0.14 -5.29
N VAL A 131 6.26 0.24 -6.57
CA VAL A 131 4.87 0.45 -7.00
C VAL A 131 4.59 -0.20 -8.35
N TRP A 132 3.42 -0.80 -8.49
CA TRP A 132 3.00 -1.42 -9.75
C TRP A 132 2.27 -0.42 -10.65
N ALA A 133 2.86 -0.12 -11.80
CA ALA A 133 2.32 0.82 -12.80
C ALA A 133 2.85 0.45 -14.21
N PRO A 134 2.45 -0.72 -14.76
CA PRO A 134 3.06 -1.30 -15.96
C PRO A 134 2.91 -0.43 -17.21
N ASN A 135 1.86 0.39 -17.31
CA ASN A 135 1.63 1.24 -18.47
C ASN A 135 2.20 2.64 -18.33
N ALA A 136 2.79 3.00 -17.19
CA ALA A 136 3.41 4.30 -17.01
C ALA A 136 4.55 4.52 -18.02
N GLU A 137 4.73 5.77 -18.44
CA GLU A 137 5.92 6.19 -19.17
C GLU A 137 7.07 6.48 -18.20
N ARG A 138 6.76 7.06 -17.05
CA ARG A 138 7.67 7.30 -15.91
C ARG A 138 6.90 7.21 -14.61
N VAL A 139 7.54 6.69 -13.57
CA VAL A 139 7.12 6.88 -12.18
C VAL A 139 8.24 7.54 -11.39
N SER A 140 7.89 8.45 -10.49
CA SER A 140 8.82 9.13 -9.59
C SER A 140 8.27 9.17 -8.18
N VAL A 141 9.15 9.12 -7.19
CA VAL A 141 8.77 9.38 -5.79
C VAL A 141 8.78 10.89 -5.57
N VAL A 142 7.70 11.44 -5.03
CA VAL A 142 7.58 12.88 -4.72
C VAL A 142 7.19 13.07 -3.27
N GLY A 143 7.75 14.09 -2.62
CA GLY A 143 7.51 14.36 -1.21
C GLY A 143 8.13 15.68 -0.77
N SER A 144 8.03 15.99 0.52
CA SER A 144 8.62 17.20 1.11
C SER A 144 10.13 17.29 0.83
N PHE A 145 10.84 16.16 0.91
CA PHE A 145 12.29 16.04 0.70
C PHE A 145 12.77 16.43 -0.71
N ASN A 146 11.87 16.49 -1.70
CA ASN A 146 12.21 16.89 -3.06
C ASN A 146 11.31 18.00 -3.62
N CYS A 147 10.64 18.74 -2.74
CA CYS A 147 9.70 19.81 -3.07
C CYS A 147 8.57 19.35 -4.01
N TRP A 148 8.18 18.08 -3.91
CA TRP A 148 7.19 17.43 -4.76
C TRP A 148 7.53 17.45 -6.27
N ASP A 149 8.81 17.57 -6.63
CA ASP A 149 9.26 17.58 -8.03
C ASP A 149 9.63 16.17 -8.53
N GLY A 150 8.74 15.58 -9.34
CA GLY A 150 8.92 14.24 -9.91
C GLY A 150 10.06 14.12 -10.93
N ARG A 151 10.79 15.19 -11.26
CA ARG A 151 12.01 15.09 -12.08
C ARG A 151 13.22 14.65 -11.26
N ARG A 152 13.20 14.84 -9.93
CA ARG A 152 14.39 14.64 -9.06
C ARG A 152 14.62 13.19 -8.65
N HIS A 153 13.55 12.41 -8.49
CA HIS A 153 13.62 11.01 -8.05
C HIS A 153 12.82 10.05 -8.95
N PRO A 154 13.09 9.98 -10.27
CA PRO A 154 12.51 8.96 -11.14
C PRO A 154 12.97 7.55 -10.74
N MET A 155 12.03 6.60 -10.81
CA MET A 155 12.20 5.19 -10.46
C MET A 155 12.67 4.37 -11.68
N ARG A 156 13.25 3.19 -11.46
CA ARG A 156 13.53 2.20 -12.54
C ARG A 156 12.41 1.18 -12.66
N LEU A 157 12.06 0.81 -13.88
CA LEU A 157 11.15 -0.29 -14.17
C LEU A 157 11.88 -1.64 -14.05
N MET A 158 11.34 -2.55 -13.25
CA MET A 158 11.92 -3.85 -12.95
C MET A 158 11.57 -4.87 -14.03
N GLY A 159 12.32 -4.85 -15.14
CA GLY A 159 12.13 -5.75 -16.27
C GLY A 159 10.71 -5.64 -16.86
N ASN A 160 10.04 -6.78 -17.05
CA ASN A 160 8.68 -6.83 -17.59
C ASN A 160 7.59 -6.95 -16.51
N SER A 161 7.94 -6.82 -15.22
CA SER A 161 7.01 -7.03 -14.10
C SER A 161 5.94 -5.93 -13.99
N GLY A 162 6.22 -4.75 -14.53
CA GLY A 162 5.42 -3.55 -14.31
C GLY A 162 5.66 -2.85 -12.96
N ILE A 163 6.55 -3.40 -12.12
CA ILE A 163 6.93 -2.80 -10.84
C ILE A 163 8.04 -1.78 -11.07
N TRP A 164 7.87 -0.59 -10.51
CA TRP A 164 8.86 0.47 -10.45
C TRP A 164 9.51 0.46 -9.08
N GLU A 165 10.83 0.67 -9.01
CA GLU A 165 11.58 0.66 -7.76
C GLU A 165 12.59 1.81 -7.69
N LEU A 166 12.82 2.32 -6.48
CA LEU A 166 13.89 3.27 -6.15
C LEU A 166 14.22 3.21 -4.66
N PHE A 167 15.50 3.24 -4.31
CA PHE A 167 15.96 3.49 -2.95
C PHE A 167 16.41 4.96 -2.81
N ILE A 168 15.90 5.67 -1.81
CA ILE A 168 16.28 7.05 -1.52
C ILE A 168 16.99 7.09 -0.16
N PRO A 169 18.31 7.34 -0.13
CA PRO A 169 19.07 7.42 1.11
C PRO A 169 18.66 8.64 1.94
N GLY A 170 18.79 8.53 3.26
CA GLY A 170 18.58 9.62 4.20
C GLY A 170 17.12 9.93 4.55
N LEU A 171 16.15 9.35 3.83
CA LEU A 171 14.73 9.41 4.22
C LEU A 171 14.46 8.62 5.50
N ARG A 172 13.47 9.08 6.27
CA ARG A 172 13.17 8.59 7.63
C ARG A 172 11.68 8.30 7.79
N PRO A 173 11.31 7.47 8.79
CA PRO A 173 9.94 7.37 9.25
C PRO A 173 9.32 8.75 9.49
N GLY A 174 8.09 8.94 9.04
CA GLY A 174 7.38 10.23 9.10
C GLY A 174 7.48 11.10 7.85
N ASP A 175 8.40 10.79 6.91
CA ASP A 175 8.46 11.54 5.65
C ASP A 175 7.20 11.30 4.81
N LEU A 176 6.65 12.39 4.28
CA LEU A 176 5.47 12.37 3.40
C LEU A 176 5.89 12.05 1.98
N TYR A 177 5.15 11.15 1.33
CA TYR A 177 5.42 10.78 -0.05
C TYR A 177 4.17 10.41 -0.85
N LYS A 178 4.29 10.52 -2.18
CA LYS A 178 3.37 10.00 -3.20
C LYS A 178 4.18 9.53 -4.40
N TYR A 179 3.48 8.89 -5.34
CA TYR A 179 4.02 8.62 -6.67
C TYR A 179 3.51 9.64 -7.67
N GLU A 180 4.42 10.30 -8.39
CA GLU A 180 4.08 11.03 -9.60
C GLU A 180 4.21 10.08 -10.80
N ILE A 181 3.11 9.87 -11.52
CA ILE A 181 3.05 8.96 -12.65
C ILE A 181 2.81 9.78 -13.92
N ARG A 182 3.75 9.66 -14.87
CA ARG A 182 3.56 10.18 -16.23
C ARG A 182 2.94 9.09 -17.09
N THR A 183 1.74 9.31 -17.61
CA THR A 183 1.04 8.37 -18.48
C THR A 183 1.67 8.35 -19.88
N LYS A 184 1.36 7.34 -20.70
CA LYS A 184 1.78 7.31 -22.12
C LYS A 184 1.25 8.47 -22.96
N ASN A 185 0.17 9.13 -22.50
CA ASN A 185 -0.40 10.31 -23.17
C ASN A 185 0.29 11.61 -22.70
N GLY A 186 1.21 11.52 -21.73
CA GLY A 186 1.96 12.65 -21.20
C GLY A 186 1.31 13.32 -19.99
N ASP A 187 0.14 12.87 -19.54
CA ASP A 187 -0.51 13.40 -18.33
C ASP A 187 0.32 13.09 -17.08
N LEU A 188 0.32 14.00 -16.12
CA LEU A 188 0.94 13.82 -14.81
C LEU A 188 -0.14 13.56 -13.76
N LEU A 189 -0.07 12.40 -13.14
CA LEU A 189 -0.94 11.98 -12.05
C LEU A 189 -0.14 11.97 -10.75
N THR A 190 -0.76 12.33 -9.63
CA THR A 190 -0.15 12.15 -8.31
C THR A 190 -1.01 11.19 -7.50
N LYS A 191 -0.41 10.08 -7.09
CA LYS A 191 -1.11 8.94 -6.49
C LYS A 191 -0.59 8.63 -5.10
N LEU A 192 -1.51 8.39 -4.17
CA LEU A 192 -1.26 7.68 -2.93
C LEU A 192 -0.70 6.29 -3.25
N ASP A 193 0.23 5.84 -2.44
CA ASP A 193 0.77 4.49 -2.53
C ASP A 193 -0.33 3.45 -2.22
N PRO A 194 -0.66 2.55 -3.17
CA PRO A 194 -1.60 1.44 -2.94
C PRO A 194 -1.27 0.61 -1.70
N TYR A 195 0.01 0.51 -1.36
CA TYR A 195 0.57 -0.26 -0.25
C TYR A 195 1.05 0.62 0.90
N ALA A 196 0.60 1.89 0.97
CA ALA A 196 0.86 2.75 2.13
C ALA A 196 0.45 2.04 3.42
N GLN A 197 1.40 1.93 4.36
CA GLN A 197 1.14 1.36 5.68
C GLN A 197 0.75 2.43 6.72
N GLN A 198 0.94 3.70 6.37
CA GLN A 198 0.51 4.86 7.14
C GLN A 198 0.19 6.01 6.19
N THR A 199 -0.78 6.83 6.55
CA THR A 199 -1.33 7.92 5.73
C THR A 199 -1.50 9.20 6.54
N GLU A 200 -1.53 10.33 5.86
CA GLU A 200 -1.98 11.59 6.47
C GLU A 200 -3.42 11.50 6.96
N LEU A 201 -3.77 12.36 7.93
CA LEU A 201 -5.17 12.56 8.33
C LEU A 201 -5.92 13.26 7.21
N ARG A 202 -7.07 12.68 6.82
CA ARG A 202 -7.99 13.30 5.86
C ARG A 202 -8.31 14.77 6.25
N PRO A 203 -8.29 15.72 5.29
CA PRO A 203 -8.28 15.51 3.84
C PRO A 203 -6.88 15.34 3.21
N GLY A 204 -5.82 15.25 4.02
CA GLY A 204 -4.50 14.83 3.54
C GLY A 204 -4.56 13.45 2.88
N ASN A 205 -3.66 13.19 1.93
CA ASN A 205 -3.70 11.99 1.09
C ASN A 205 -2.32 11.53 0.61
N ALA A 206 -1.24 11.96 1.28
CA ALA A 206 0.07 11.36 1.12
C ALA A 206 0.21 10.09 1.99
N GLY A 207 1.06 9.18 1.52
CA GLY A 207 1.61 8.14 2.38
C GLY A 207 2.63 8.74 3.33
N ILE A 208 2.78 8.12 4.49
CA ILE A 208 3.81 8.42 5.47
C ILE A 208 4.74 7.22 5.52
N VAL A 209 6.05 7.44 5.44
CA VAL A 209 7.03 6.35 5.64
C VAL A 209 6.79 5.75 7.04
N PRO A 210 6.48 4.45 7.16
CA PRO A 210 6.14 3.85 8.45
C PRO A 210 7.37 3.78 9.37
N GLN A 211 7.11 3.58 10.67
CA GLN A 211 8.18 3.30 11.63
C GLN A 211 8.91 1.99 11.28
N ASP A 212 10.22 1.97 11.51
CA ASP A 212 11.05 0.77 11.31
C ASP A 212 10.91 -0.23 12.47
N SER A 213 10.36 0.19 13.61
CA SER A 213 10.19 -0.65 14.78
C SER A 213 8.91 -1.49 14.71
N GLU A 214 9.05 -2.79 14.95
CA GLU A 214 7.90 -3.67 15.16
C GLU A 214 7.28 -3.45 16.55
N PHE A 215 5.95 -3.51 16.62
CA PHE A 215 5.22 -3.48 17.89
C PHE A 215 5.50 -4.76 18.69
N ILE A 216 5.70 -4.62 20.01
CA ILE A 216 5.96 -5.75 20.90
C ILE A 216 4.62 -6.33 21.37
N TRP A 217 4.22 -7.44 20.75
CA TRP A 217 3.00 -8.18 21.07
C TRP A 217 3.12 -9.01 22.36
N HIS A 218 2.00 -9.18 23.06
CA HIS A 218 1.89 -9.92 24.33
C HIS A 218 0.74 -10.93 24.32
N ASP A 219 0.17 -11.19 23.15
CA ASP A 219 -1.04 -11.99 22.90
C ASP A 219 -0.75 -13.44 22.48
N ARG A 220 0.50 -13.90 22.58
CA ARG A 220 0.91 -15.25 22.15
C ARG A 220 -0.03 -16.37 22.65
N LYS A 221 -0.46 -16.31 23.91
CA LYS A 221 -1.40 -17.30 24.49
C LYS A 221 -2.76 -17.29 23.81
N TRP A 222 -3.24 -16.11 23.39
CA TRP A 222 -4.48 -15.96 22.63
C TRP A 222 -4.36 -16.62 21.26
N LEU A 223 -3.30 -16.31 20.51
CA LEU A 223 -3.06 -16.87 19.18
C LEU A 223 -2.88 -18.39 19.20
N GLU A 224 -2.13 -18.92 20.18
CA GLU A 224 -1.99 -20.37 20.38
C GLU A 224 -3.36 -21.02 20.62
N LYS A 225 -4.19 -20.45 21.51
CA LYS A 225 -5.55 -20.93 21.77
C LYS A 225 -6.43 -20.86 20.51
N ARG A 226 -6.40 -19.75 19.78
CA ARG A 226 -7.16 -19.56 18.53
C ARG A 226 -6.83 -20.65 17.52
N SER A 227 -5.54 -20.90 17.29
CA SER A 227 -5.08 -21.89 16.29
C SER A 227 -5.55 -23.32 16.55
N CYS A 228 -5.82 -23.66 17.82
CA CYS A 228 -6.26 -24.99 18.25
C CYS A 228 -7.77 -25.06 18.55
N SER A 229 -8.52 -23.99 18.25
CA SER A 229 -9.95 -23.85 18.54
C SER A 229 -10.79 -23.92 17.28
N ASN A 230 -11.97 -24.54 17.37
CA ASN A 230 -13.02 -24.39 16.38
C ASN A 230 -14.01 -23.31 16.84
N VAL A 231 -13.98 -22.14 16.21
CA VAL A 231 -14.87 -21.02 16.56
C VAL A 231 -16.35 -21.35 16.42
N GLN A 232 -16.71 -22.29 15.53
CA GLN A 232 -18.10 -22.74 15.35
C GLN A 232 -18.65 -23.54 16.54
N GLU A 233 -17.78 -24.02 17.42
CA GLU A 233 -18.13 -24.79 18.62
C GLU A 233 -18.03 -23.95 19.90
N GLN A 234 -17.81 -22.64 19.77
CA GLN A 234 -17.60 -21.71 20.88
C GLN A 234 -18.73 -20.68 20.96
N PRO A 235 -18.99 -20.09 22.14
CA PRO A 235 -19.91 -18.97 22.24
C PRO A 235 -19.41 -17.81 21.38
N LEU A 236 -20.24 -17.35 20.46
CA LEU A 236 -19.97 -16.21 19.60
C LEU A 236 -21.03 -15.14 19.83
N ASN A 237 -20.64 -14.09 20.55
CA ASN A 237 -21.45 -12.90 20.79
C ASN A 237 -20.61 -11.68 20.41
N ILE A 238 -21.04 -10.95 19.38
CA ILE A 238 -20.27 -9.91 18.69
C ILE A 238 -20.89 -8.55 19.00
N TYR A 239 -20.06 -7.58 19.39
CA TYR A 239 -20.44 -6.18 19.50
C TYR A 239 -19.87 -5.42 18.29
N GLU A 240 -20.75 -5.07 17.34
CA GLU A 240 -20.38 -4.28 16.15
C GLU A 240 -20.23 -2.79 16.51
N VAL A 241 -19.14 -2.17 16.05
CA VAL A 241 -18.75 -0.82 16.45
C VAL A 241 -18.19 -0.02 15.28
N HIS A 242 -18.72 1.19 15.09
CA HIS A 242 -18.06 2.24 14.32
C HIS A 242 -17.23 3.12 15.25
N LEU A 243 -15.90 3.01 15.18
CA LEU A 243 -14.99 3.70 16.13
C LEU A 243 -15.13 5.22 16.09
N GLY A 244 -15.45 5.81 14.94
CA GLY A 244 -15.57 7.26 14.79
C GLY A 244 -16.79 7.89 15.46
N SER A 245 -17.78 7.08 15.86
CA SER A 245 -19.03 7.54 16.47
C SER A 245 -19.36 6.87 17.80
N TRP A 246 -18.54 5.92 18.27
CA TRP A 246 -18.74 5.27 19.55
C TRP A 246 -18.39 6.22 20.71
N GLY A 247 -19.41 6.65 21.46
CA GLY A 247 -19.29 7.54 22.62
C GLY A 247 -19.26 6.79 23.95
N GLY A 248 -18.40 5.77 24.06
CA GLY A 248 -18.38 4.90 25.23
C GLY A 248 -17.94 5.56 26.54
N PRO A 249 -18.23 4.94 27.70
CA PRO A 249 -17.86 5.49 29.01
C PRO A 249 -16.35 5.70 29.12
N GLY A 250 -15.94 6.87 29.62
CA GLY A 250 -14.52 7.20 29.85
C GLY A 250 -13.81 7.83 28.65
N LEU A 251 -14.43 7.87 27.46
CA LEU A 251 -13.92 8.62 26.33
C LEU A 251 -14.29 10.10 26.40
N PRO A 252 -13.45 11.01 25.87
CA PRO A 252 -13.80 12.41 25.76
C PRO A 252 -15.02 12.59 24.85
N GLU A 253 -15.98 13.39 25.32
CA GLU A 253 -17.17 13.74 24.53
C GLU A 253 -16.76 14.64 23.36
N ARG A 254 -17.09 14.24 22.13
CA ARG A 254 -16.96 15.07 20.93
C ARG A 254 -18.21 15.94 20.79
N LYS A 255 -18.05 17.25 20.95
CA LYS A 255 -19.11 18.27 20.89
C LYS A 255 -19.18 18.94 19.52
N SER A 256 -18.11 18.88 18.74
CA SER A 256 -18.02 19.39 17.38
C SER A 256 -17.48 18.32 16.43
N PRO A 257 -17.87 18.33 15.14
CA PRO A 257 -17.21 17.52 14.10
C PRO A 257 -15.69 17.74 14.01
N ASP A 258 -15.21 18.92 14.42
CA ASP A 258 -13.80 19.30 14.42
C ASP A 258 -13.01 18.78 15.64
N ASP A 259 -13.70 18.27 16.66
CA ASP A 259 -13.02 17.70 17.82
C ASP A 259 -12.24 16.44 17.39
N PRO A 260 -11.00 16.27 17.88
CA PRO A 260 -10.19 15.11 17.53
C PRO A 260 -10.90 13.83 17.95
N PHE A 261 -10.71 12.77 17.17
CA PHE A 261 -11.17 11.46 17.60
C PHE A 261 -10.29 10.95 18.76
N PRO A 262 -10.84 10.14 19.67
CA PRO A 262 -10.05 9.41 20.64
C PRO A 262 -9.02 8.51 19.94
N ASN A 263 -7.84 8.36 20.54
CA ASN A 263 -6.81 7.48 20.00
C ASN A 263 -7.20 6.01 20.20
N TYR A 264 -6.74 5.11 19.32
CA TYR A 264 -6.94 3.66 19.42
C TYR A 264 -6.63 3.12 20.81
N ARG A 265 -5.59 3.63 21.48
CA ARG A 265 -5.23 3.21 22.85
C ARG A 265 -6.31 3.58 23.87
N GLU A 266 -6.86 4.78 23.79
CA GLU A 266 -7.95 5.23 24.68
C GLU A 266 -9.22 4.42 24.43
N ILE A 267 -9.56 4.21 23.16
CA ILE A 267 -10.69 3.38 22.73
C ILE A 267 -10.53 1.95 23.25
N ALA A 268 -9.32 1.39 23.19
CA ALA A 268 -9.06 0.00 23.59
C ALA A 268 -9.50 -0.28 25.03
N HIS A 269 -9.09 0.57 25.98
CA HIS A 269 -9.45 0.41 27.39
C HIS A 269 -10.96 0.59 27.60
N ALA A 270 -11.52 1.69 27.11
CA ALA A 270 -12.94 1.99 27.30
C ALA A 270 -13.84 0.90 26.70
N LEU A 271 -13.51 0.44 25.48
CA LEU A 271 -14.30 -0.54 24.76
C LEU A 271 -14.16 -1.94 25.38
N ALA A 272 -12.95 -2.35 25.79
CA ALA A 272 -12.75 -3.64 26.46
C ALA A 272 -13.54 -3.72 27.77
N ASP A 273 -13.47 -2.69 28.62
CA ASP A 273 -14.22 -2.62 29.88
C ASP A 273 -15.74 -2.74 29.64
N TYR A 274 -16.25 -2.03 28.64
CA TYR A 274 -17.66 -2.07 28.27
C TYR A 274 -18.06 -3.47 27.75
N VAL A 275 -17.30 -4.03 26.83
CA VAL A 275 -17.54 -5.33 26.19
C VAL A 275 -17.53 -6.45 27.21
N LEU A 276 -16.55 -6.48 28.12
CA LEU A 276 -16.47 -7.46 29.20
C LEU A 276 -17.67 -7.36 30.13
N LYS A 277 -18.04 -6.14 30.53
CA LYS A 277 -19.19 -5.91 31.41
C LYS A 277 -20.50 -6.41 30.79
N MET A 278 -20.64 -6.27 29.47
CA MET A 278 -21.82 -6.70 28.73
C MET A 278 -21.79 -8.18 28.33
N GLY A 279 -20.64 -8.85 28.45
CA GLY A 279 -20.48 -10.28 28.16
C GLY A 279 -20.35 -10.62 26.68
N TYR A 280 -19.87 -9.70 25.84
CA TYR A 280 -19.50 -10.03 24.47
C TYR A 280 -18.15 -10.76 24.42
N THR A 281 -17.96 -11.54 23.36
CA THR A 281 -16.76 -12.35 23.12
C THR A 281 -15.83 -11.72 22.09
N HIS A 282 -16.41 -10.91 21.20
CA HIS A 282 -15.71 -10.29 20.08
C HIS A 282 -16.22 -8.87 19.88
N VAL A 283 -15.37 -8.02 19.32
CA VAL A 283 -15.77 -6.76 18.68
C VAL A 283 -15.63 -6.92 17.16
N GLU A 284 -16.63 -6.45 16.43
CA GLU A 284 -16.55 -6.30 14.97
C GLU A 284 -16.46 -4.82 14.66
N LEU A 285 -15.39 -4.43 13.97
CA LEU A 285 -15.17 -3.04 13.62
C LEU A 285 -15.66 -2.81 12.20
N LEU A 286 -16.50 -1.78 12.01
CA LEU A 286 -16.69 -1.19 10.68
C LEU A 286 -15.31 -0.81 10.07
N PRO A 287 -15.20 -0.68 8.75
CA PRO A 287 -13.90 -0.66 8.10
C PRO A 287 -12.95 0.40 8.66
N ILE A 288 -11.80 -0.07 9.17
CA ILE A 288 -10.73 0.78 9.72
C ILE A 288 -9.60 1.03 8.72
N CYS A 289 -9.67 0.46 7.52
CA CYS A 289 -8.77 0.84 6.42
C CYS A 289 -8.90 2.34 6.12
N GLU A 290 -7.83 2.99 5.66
CA GLU A 290 -7.88 4.43 5.39
C GLU A 290 -8.92 4.77 4.30
N HIS A 291 -9.74 5.78 4.58
CA HIS A 291 -10.84 6.23 3.74
C HIS A 291 -11.01 7.76 3.84
N PRO A 292 -11.35 8.46 2.74
CA PRO A 292 -11.32 9.92 2.69
C PRO A 292 -12.56 10.57 3.32
N LEU A 293 -13.69 9.85 3.38
CA LEU A 293 -15.00 10.39 3.73
C LEU A 293 -15.61 9.68 4.94
N ASP A 294 -15.86 10.41 6.04
CA ASP A 294 -16.47 9.83 7.26
C ASP A 294 -17.86 9.26 7.01
N GLN A 295 -18.65 9.90 6.16
CA GLN A 295 -20.02 9.47 5.85
C GLN A 295 -20.07 8.16 5.06
N SER A 296 -18.94 7.69 4.53
CA SER A 296 -18.86 6.34 3.95
C SER A 296 -18.83 5.24 5.01
N TRP A 297 -18.67 5.61 6.29
CA TRP A 297 -18.47 4.70 7.43
C TRP A 297 -17.28 3.74 7.27
N GLY A 298 -16.37 4.05 6.34
CA GLY A 298 -15.22 3.23 6.01
C GLY A 298 -15.36 2.40 4.73
N TYR A 299 -16.57 2.25 4.17
CA TYR A 299 -16.80 1.36 3.01
C TYR A 299 -16.27 1.90 1.68
N GLN A 300 -15.75 3.14 1.63
CA GLN A 300 -15.05 3.68 0.45
C GLN A 300 -13.55 3.83 0.73
N VAL A 301 -12.86 2.69 0.74
CA VAL A 301 -11.44 2.57 1.12
C VAL A 301 -10.50 3.12 0.05
N THR A 302 -9.50 3.91 0.47
CA THR A 302 -8.40 4.38 -0.38
C THR A 302 -7.02 3.88 0.05
N GLY A 303 -6.86 3.40 1.29
CA GLY A 303 -5.62 2.79 1.79
C GLY A 303 -5.88 1.43 2.43
N PHE A 304 -5.70 0.36 1.65
CA PHE A 304 -6.01 -1.03 2.06
C PHE A 304 -5.00 -1.66 3.03
N TYR A 305 -3.85 -1.00 3.22
CA TYR A 305 -2.74 -1.46 4.05
C TYR A 305 -2.46 -0.50 5.23
N ALA A 306 -3.32 0.50 5.46
CA ALA A 306 -3.15 1.45 6.55
C ALA A 306 -4.41 1.47 7.42
N PRO A 307 -4.29 1.30 8.75
CA PRO A 307 -5.36 1.71 9.65
C PRO A 307 -5.52 3.23 9.55
N THR A 308 -6.77 3.70 9.54
CA THR A 308 -7.08 5.11 9.34
C THR A 308 -6.39 5.96 10.41
N SER A 309 -5.75 7.04 9.96
CA SER A 309 -4.98 7.91 10.85
C SER A 309 -5.85 8.78 11.76
N ARG A 310 -7.19 8.72 11.60
CA ARG A 310 -8.19 9.35 12.48
C ARG A 310 -7.97 9.03 13.96
N PHE A 311 -7.60 7.79 14.27
CA PHE A 311 -7.49 7.30 15.64
C PHE A 311 -6.03 7.09 16.08
N GLY A 312 -5.04 7.58 15.31
CA GLY A 312 -3.63 7.49 15.66
C GLY A 312 -2.80 6.69 14.65
N THR A 313 -1.75 6.07 15.15
CA THR A 313 -0.76 5.36 14.32
C THR A 313 -1.10 3.88 14.15
N PRO A 314 -0.47 3.19 13.17
CA PRO A 314 -0.52 1.73 13.10
C PRO A 314 -0.14 1.03 14.41
N GLU A 315 0.85 1.54 15.13
CA GLU A 315 1.25 1.00 16.44
C GLU A 315 0.13 1.12 17.48
N ASP A 316 -0.63 2.22 17.46
CA ASP A 316 -1.76 2.40 18.37
C ASP A 316 -2.90 1.41 18.06
N PHE A 317 -3.11 1.06 16.79
CA PHE A 317 -4.06 0.01 16.41
C PHE A 317 -3.55 -1.39 16.81
N ALA A 318 -2.26 -1.68 16.65
CA ALA A 318 -1.66 -2.91 17.16
C ALA A 318 -1.84 -3.04 18.69
N TYR A 319 -1.65 -1.94 19.42
CA TYR A 319 -1.95 -1.88 20.86
C TYR A 319 -3.42 -2.16 21.17
N PHE A 320 -4.35 -1.62 20.38
CA PHE A 320 -5.78 -1.89 20.54
C PHE A 320 -6.06 -3.39 20.47
N VAL A 321 -5.55 -4.07 19.45
CA VAL A 321 -5.76 -5.52 19.29
C VAL A 321 -5.09 -6.31 20.42
N ASP A 322 -3.83 -5.99 20.77
CA ASP A 322 -3.13 -6.65 21.88
C ASP A 322 -3.87 -6.49 23.21
N HIS A 323 -4.46 -5.32 23.45
CA HIS A 323 -5.27 -5.06 24.63
C HIS A 323 -6.58 -5.88 24.63
N MET A 324 -7.25 -6.00 23.50
CA MET A 324 -8.45 -6.86 23.37
C MET A 324 -8.09 -8.33 23.65
N HIS A 325 -7.02 -8.85 23.04
CA HIS A 325 -6.57 -10.23 23.23
C HIS A 325 -6.18 -10.53 24.69
N LYS A 326 -5.51 -9.59 25.37
CA LYS A 326 -5.20 -9.70 26.82
C LYS A 326 -6.45 -9.85 27.68
N ASN A 327 -7.54 -9.24 27.27
CA ASN A 327 -8.84 -9.31 27.94
C ASN A 327 -9.70 -10.48 27.44
N GLY A 328 -9.20 -11.31 26.53
CA GLY A 328 -9.93 -12.45 25.99
C GLY A 328 -11.05 -12.07 25.02
N ILE A 329 -10.94 -10.91 24.37
CA ILE A 329 -11.86 -10.40 23.36
C ILE A 329 -11.22 -10.56 21.99
N GLY A 330 -11.92 -11.18 21.05
CA GLY A 330 -11.45 -11.25 19.66
C GLY A 330 -11.83 -10.02 18.83
N VAL A 331 -11.05 -9.73 17.79
CA VAL A 331 -11.26 -8.57 16.90
C VAL A 331 -11.56 -9.03 15.48
N ILE A 332 -12.72 -8.65 14.96
CA ILE A 332 -13.13 -8.88 13.57
C ILE A 332 -13.10 -7.54 12.84
N LEU A 333 -12.62 -7.52 11.61
CA LEU A 333 -12.66 -6.32 10.77
C LEU A 333 -13.61 -6.49 9.60
N ASP A 334 -14.44 -5.48 9.35
CA ASP A 334 -15.04 -5.30 8.04
C ASP A 334 -13.93 -4.97 7.03
N TRP A 335 -13.82 -5.83 6.03
CA TRP A 335 -12.86 -5.71 4.95
C TRP A 335 -13.61 -5.60 3.62
N VAL A 336 -13.19 -4.65 2.78
CA VAL A 336 -13.99 -4.15 1.66
C VAL A 336 -13.32 -4.45 0.31
N PRO A 337 -13.23 -5.73 -0.11
CA PRO A 337 -12.62 -6.11 -1.39
C PRO A 337 -13.54 -5.91 -2.59
N ALA A 338 -14.81 -5.52 -2.37
CA ALA A 338 -15.83 -5.52 -3.41
C ALA A 338 -15.68 -4.36 -4.42
N HIS A 339 -15.18 -3.21 -3.96
CA HIS A 339 -15.11 -1.97 -4.75
C HIS A 339 -14.15 -0.95 -4.12
N PHE A 340 -13.89 0.15 -4.84
CA PHE A 340 -13.11 1.30 -4.35
C PHE A 340 -13.59 2.60 -5.01
N PRO A 341 -13.46 3.77 -4.35
CA PRO A 341 -14.00 5.02 -4.87
C PRO A 341 -13.19 5.58 -6.06
N LYS A 342 -13.77 6.55 -6.78
CA LYS A 342 -13.19 7.14 -8.00
C LYS A 342 -12.24 8.31 -7.73
N ASP A 343 -11.85 8.54 -6.48
CA ASP A 343 -10.93 9.60 -6.09
C ASP A 343 -9.65 9.57 -6.92
N ALA A 344 -9.32 10.71 -7.53
CA ALA A 344 -8.21 10.79 -8.49
C ALA A 344 -6.85 10.47 -7.88
N PHE A 345 -6.70 10.63 -6.55
CA PHE A 345 -5.44 10.39 -5.86
C PHE A 345 -5.19 8.91 -5.53
N CYS A 346 -6.14 7.98 -5.71
CA CYS A 346 -5.97 6.57 -5.34
C CYS A 346 -5.94 5.64 -6.58
N PHE A 347 -6.59 4.49 -6.51
CA PHE A 347 -6.54 3.40 -7.48
C PHE A 347 -7.11 3.72 -8.87
N GLY A 348 -8.11 4.62 -8.97
CA GLY A 348 -8.81 4.88 -10.23
C GLY A 348 -7.86 5.33 -11.35
N ARG A 349 -7.88 4.63 -12.48
CA ARG A 349 -7.00 4.89 -13.64
C ARG A 349 -5.52 5.05 -13.25
N PHE A 350 -5.04 4.19 -12.34
CA PHE A 350 -3.79 4.39 -11.59
C PHE A 350 -2.58 4.82 -12.45
N ASP A 351 -2.33 4.09 -13.55
CA ASP A 351 -1.21 4.33 -14.47
C ASP A 351 -1.63 4.97 -15.81
N GLY A 352 -2.80 5.60 -15.83
CA GLY A 352 -3.47 6.11 -17.03
C GLY A 352 -4.33 5.06 -17.76
N THR A 353 -4.39 3.83 -17.26
CA THR A 353 -5.26 2.76 -17.78
C THR A 353 -6.17 2.20 -16.68
N ALA A 354 -7.18 1.40 -17.05
CA ALA A 354 -7.92 0.58 -16.08
C ALA A 354 -6.99 -0.49 -15.50
N LEU A 355 -6.33 -0.17 -14.39
CA LEU A 355 -5.27 -1.00 -13.82
C LEU A 355 -5.85 -1.97 -12.78
N TYR A 356 -6.42 -1.40 -11.71
CA TYR A 356 -7.05 -2.13 -10.61
C TYR A 356 -8.50 -2.49 -10.94
N GLU A 357 -9.21 -1.59 -11.62
CA GLU A 357 -10.56 -1.79 -12.12
C GLU A 357 -10.58 -2.52 -13.47
N HIS A 358 -11.72 -3.12 -13.80
CA HIS A 358 -11.92 -3.69 -15.12
C HIS A 358 -12.09 -2.59 -16.19
N ALA A 359 -11.52 -2.81 -17.39
CA ALA A 359 -11.53 -1.82 -18.46
C ALA A 359 -12.93 -1.58 -19.06
N ASP A 360 -13.74 -2.64 -19.15
CA ASP A 360 -15.16 -2.57 -19.53
C ASP A 360 -16.00 -2.06 -18.34
N PRO A 361 -16.64 -0.87 -18.44
CA PRO A 361 -17.44 -0.29 -17.36
C PRO A 361 -18.60 -1.18 -16.90
N ARG A 362 -19.12 -2.04 -17.79
CA ARG A 362 -20.21 -2.98 -17.47
C ARG A 362 -19.79 -4.05 -16.45
N GLN A 363 -18.49 -4.20 -16.21
CA GLN A 363 -17.92 -5.07 -15.19
C GLN A 363 -17.09 -4.29 -14.15
N GLY A 364 -16.52 -3.15 -14.55
CA GLY A 364 -15.59 -2.36 -13.75
C GLY A 364 -16.22 -1.24 -12.93
N GLU A 365 -17.52 -0.98 -13.04
CA GLU A 365 -18.19 0.08 -12.29
C GLU A 365 -19.41 -0.42 -11.54
N GLN A 366 -19.58 0.07 -10.31
CA GLN A 366 -20.80 -0.12 -9.54
C GLN A 366 -21.68 1.12 -9.65
N LEU A 367 -22.75 1.02 -10.43
CA LEU A 367 -23.53 2.18 -10.89
C LEU A 367 -24.29 2.87 -9.76
N ASP A 368 -24.95 2.12 -8.87
CA ASP A 368 -25.70 2.71 -7.75
C ASP A 368 -24.81 3.42 -6.73
N TRP A 369 -23.53 3.05 -6.65
CA TRP A 369 -22.59 3.61 -5.67
C TRP A 369 -21.62 4.63 -6.29
N GLY A 370 -21.54 4.71 -7.61
CA GLY A 370 -20.59 5.57 -8.31
C GLY A 370 -19.12 5.17 -8.10
N THR A 371 -18.83 3.90 -7.83
CA THR A 371 -17.48 3.39 -7.51
C THR A 371 -16.94 2.46 -8.59
N TYR A 372 -15.65 2.12 -8.51
CA TYR A 372 -15.02 1.11 -9.37
C TYR A 372 -15.02 -0.27 -8.69
N VAL A 373 -15.05 -1.33 -9.49
CA VAL A 373 -14.97 -2.73 -9.07
C VAL A 373 -13.60 -3.28 -9.47
N PHE A 374 -12.95 -3.99 -8.55
CA PHE A 374 -11.66 -4.62 -8.80
C PHE A 374 -11.73 -5.66 -9.93
N ASN A 375 -10.69 -5.73 -10.75
CA ASN A 375 -10.52 -6.76 -11.77
C ASN A 375 -9.94 -8.03 -11.15
N TYR A 376 -10.79 -8.86 -10.55
CA TYR A 376 -10.40 -10.13 -9.90
C TYR A 376 -9.73 -11.12 -10.86
N GLY A 377 -9.94 -10.97 -12.18
CA GLY A 377 -9.29 -11.79 -13.20
C GLY A 377 -7.79 -11.51 -13.35
N ARG A 378 -7.33 -10.34 -12.90
CA ARG A 378 -5.93 -9.92 -13.02
C ARG A 378 -5.09 -10.40 -11.84
N ALA A 379 -3.98 -11.07 -12.15
CA ALA A 379 -3.14 -11.72 -11.16
C ALA A 379 -2.59 -10.75 -10.11
N GLU A 380 -2.06 -9.60 -10.54
CA GLU A 380 -1.49 -8.59 -9.64
C GLU A 380 -2.56 -7.95 -8.74
N VAL A 381 -3.79 -7.78 -9.24
CA VAL A 381 -4.93 -7.29 -8.45
C VAL A 381 -5.34 -8.31 -7.40
N ARG A 382 -5.35 -9.61 -7.73
CA ARG A 382 -5.51 -10.67 -6.72
C ARG A 382 -4.37 -10.67 -5.71
N SER A 383 -3.13 -10.48 -6.15
CA SER A 383 -1.98 -10.38 -5.23
C SER A 383 -2.17 -9.23 -4.25
N PHE A 384 -2.63 -8.08 -4.73
CA PHE A 384 -2.94 -6.90 -3.92
C PHE A 384 -4.04 -7.20 -2.88
N LEU A 385 -5.17 -7.80 -3.28
CA LEU A 385 -6.28 -8.06 -2.38
C LEU A 385 -5.96 -9.17 -1.37
N LEU A 386 -5.39 -10.30 -1.81
CA LEU A 386 -4.93 -11.36 -0.92
C LEU A 386 -3.91 -10.83 0.08
N GLY A 387 -2.96 -10.02 -0.40
CA GLY A 387 -1.99 -9.34 0.43
C GLY A 387 -2.61 -8.46 1.51
N SER A 388 -3.68 -7.71 1.19
CA SER A 388 -4.37 -6.85 2.15
C SER A 388 -5.05 -7.67 3.24
N ALA A 389 -5.76 -8.74 2.88
CA ALA A 389 -6.34 -9.65 3.87
C ALA A 389 -5.28 -10.26 4.79
N PHE A 390 -4.18 -10.75 4.21
CA PHE A 390 -3.09 -11.34 4.99
C PHE A 390 -2.37 -10.32 5.86
N TYR A 391 -2.26 -9.07 5.40
CA TYR A 391 -1.65 -8.00 6.18
C TYR A 391 -2.38 -7.77 7.50
N TRP A 392 -3.71 -7.71 7.49
CA TRP A 392 -4.49 -7.55 8.72
C TRP A 392 -4.35 -8.75 9.66
N LEU A 393 -4.35 -9.97 9.12
CA LEU A 393 -4.23 -11.21 9.91
C LEU A 393 -2.80 -11.44 10.45
N ASP A 394 -1.76 -11.08 9.68
CA ASP A 394 -0.34 -11.29 10.01
C ASP A 394 0.23 -10.15 10.87
N LYS A 395 0.02 -8.89 10.47
CA LYS A 395 0.66 -7.73 11.10
C LYS A 395 -0.14 -7.14 12.25
N PHE A 396 -1.46 -7.29 12.23
CA PHE A 396 -2.35 -6.77 13.27
C PHE A 396 -3.07 -7.85 14.06
N HIS A 397 -2.80 -9.13 13.78
CA HIS A 397 -3.30 -10.28 14.53
C HIS A 397 -4.82 -10.42 14.62
N VAL A 398 -5.61 -9.71 13.78
CA VAL A 398 -7.08 -9.76 13.86
C VAL A 398 -7.60 -11.19 13.70
N ASP A 399 -8.71 -11.50 14.36
CA ASP A 399 -9.25 -12.85 14.47
C ASP A 399 -10.24 -13.19 13.37
N GLY A 400 -10.65 -12.22 12.57
CA GLY A 400 -11.48 -12.49 11.41
C GLY A 400 -11.69 -11.29 10.51
N LEU A 401 -12.21 -11.59 9.33
CA LEU A 401 -12.62 -10.59 8.34
C LEU A 401 -14.08 -10.83 7.97
N ARG A 402 -14.88 -9.77 7.97
CA ARG A 402 -16.24 -9.76 7.45
C ARG A 402 -16.28 -9.02 6.12
N VAL A 403 -16.85 -9.65 5.10
CA VAL A 403 -17.06 -9.06 3.78
C VAL A 403 -18.52 -8.66 3.63
N ASP A 404 -18.76 -7.36 3.49
CA ASP A 404 -20.08 -6.79 3.20
C ASP A 404 -20.43 -6.91 1.71
N ALA A 405 -21.72 -6.98 1.41
CA ALA A 405 -22.28 -6.95 0.06
C ALA A 405 -21.64 -7.97 -0.90
N VAL A 406 -21.44 -9.22 -0.46
CA VAL A 406 -20.80 -10.27 -1.29
C VAL A 406 -21.54 -10.50 -2.61
N ALA A 407 -22.86 -10.31 -2.62
CA ALA A 407 -23.68 -10.32 -3.83
C ALA A 407 -23.13 -9.38 -4.93
N SER A 408 -22.60 -8.22 -4.55
CA SER A 408 -22.03 -7.25 -5.50
C SER A 408 -20.77 -7.77 -6.20
N MET A 409 -20.10 -8.74 -5.60
CA MET A 409 -18.95 -9.42 -6.20
C MET A 409 -19.41 -10.59 -7.06
N LEU A 410 -20.39 -11.37 -6.61
CA LEU A 410 -20.82 -12.63 -7.21
C LEU A 410 -21.55 -12.47 -8.54
N TYR A 411 -22.22 -11.34 -8.78
CA TYR A 411 -23.12 -11.17 -9.92
C TYR A 411 -22.65 -10.06 -10.88
N LEU A 412 -22.54 -10.41 -12.16
CA LEU A 412 -22.19 -9.49 -13.25
C LEU A 412 -23.32 -8.49 -13.56
N ASP A 413 -24.55 -8.79 -13.17
CA ASP A 413 -25.74 -7.96 -13.36
C ASP A 413 -26.16 -7.19 -12.10
N TYR A 414 -25.39 -7.30 -11.00
CA TYR A 414 -25.65 -6.50 -9.80
C TYR A 414 -25.66 -5.01 -10.14
N SER A 415 -26.67 -4.26 -9.66
CA SER A 415 -26.83 -2.81 -9.92
C SER A 415 -26.97 -2.43 -11.41
N ARG A 416 -27.37 -3.37 -12.28
CA ARG A 416 -27.42 -3.16 -13.74
C ARG A 416 -28.75 -3.62 -14.32
N LYS A 417 -29.24 -2.90 -15.35
CA LYS A 417 -30.45 -3.31 -16.08
C LYS A 417 -30.13 -4.30 -17.19
N GLN A 418 -31.17 -4.93 -17.72
CA GLN A 418 -31.04 -5.77 -18.91
C GLN A 418 -30.38 -4.99 -20.06
N GLY A 419 -29.31 -5.55 -20.63
CA GLY A 419 -28.53 -4.92 -21.70
C GLY A 419 -27.37 -4.02 -21.22
N GLU A 420 -27.25 -3.77 -19.92
CA GLU A 420 -26.15 -2.99 -19.31
C GLU A 420 -25.04 -3.87 -18.72
N TRP A 421 -25.16 -5.20 -18.83
CA TRP A 421 -24.17 -6.17 -18.38
C TRP A 421 -23.89 -7.23 -19.47
N ILE A 422 -22.83 -8.01 -19.30
CA ILE A 422 -22.48 -9.12 -20.22
C ILE A 422 -22.38 -10.44 -19.46
N PRO A 423 -22.88 -11.55 -20.02
CA PRO A 423 -22.80 -12.84 -19.36
C PRO A 423 -21.38 -13.39 -19.32
N ASN A 424 -21.16 -14.30 -18.37
CA ASN A 424 -19.92 -15.06 -18.30
C ASN A 424 -19.79 -16.01 -19.51
N LYS A 425 -18.62 -16.67 -19.63
CA LYS A 425 -18.31 -17.59 -20.73
C LYS A 425 -19.26 -18.79 -20.87
N TYR A 426 -20.12 -19.05 -19.88
CA TYR A 426 -21.13 -20.11 -19.89
C TYR A 426 -22.56 -19.58 -20.10
N GLY A 427 -22.74 -18.26 -20.28
CA GLY A 427 -24.03 -17.63 -20.53
C GLY A 427 -24.79 -17.21 -19.25
N GLY A 428 -24.23 -17.43 -18.06
CA GLY A 428 -24.84 -17.03 -16.79
C GLY A 428 -24.39 -15.64 -16.31
N ASN A 429 -24.93 -15.20 -15.17
CA ASN A 429 -24.60 -13.92 -14.54
C ASN A 429 -23.57 -14.04 -13.42
N GLU A 430 -23.03 -15.23 -13.17
CA GLU A 430 -22.02 -15.45 -12.14
C GLU A 430 -20.67 -14.83 -12.55
N ASN A 431 -20.09 -14.03 -11.68
CA ASN A 431 -18.75 -13.48 -11.82
C ASN A 431 -17.72 -14.54 -11.41
N LEU A 432 -17.28 -15.34 -12.38
CA LEU A 432 -16.41 -16.49 -12.14
C LEU A 432 -15.06 -16.11 -11.53
N GLU A 433 -14.52 -14.95 -11.91
CA GLU A 433 -13.27 -14.42 -11.40
C GLU A 433 -13.39 -14.01 -9.93
N ALA A 434 -14.48 -13.34 -9.54
CA ALA A 434 -14.75 -13.01 -8.14
C ALA A 434 -14.98 -14.26 -7.28
N ILE A 435 -15.73 -15.23 -7.80
CA ILE A 435 -15.95 -16.53 -7.13
C ILE A 435 -14.61 -17.25 -6.92
N ALA A 436 -13.77 -17.33 -7.96
CA ALA A 436 -12.45 -17.95 -7.85
C ALA A 436 -11.57 -17.24 -6.82
N PHE A 437 -11.60 -15.91 -6.79
CA PHE A 437 -10.90 -15.11 -5.79
C PHE A 437 -11.37 -15.39 -4.37
N LEU A 438 -12.68 -15.38 -4.12
CA LEU A 438 -13.25 -15.65 -2.78
C LEU A 438 -12.94 -17.07 -2.31
N LYS A 439 -13.01 -18.07 -3.20
CA LYS A 439 -12.60 -19.45 -2.89
C LYS A 439 -11.12 -19.50 -2.50
N HIS A 440 -10.25 -18.90 -3.31
CA HIS A 440 -8.80 -18.87 -3.06
C HIS A 440 -8.48 -18.16 -1.73
N LEU A 441 -9.09 -16.99 -1.48
CA LEU A 441 -8.93 -16.22 -0.25
C LEU A 441 -9.24 -17.10 0.97
N ASN A 442 -10.42 -17.72 1.01
CA ASN A 442 -10.83 -18.55 2.14
C ASN A 442 -9.92 -19.77 2.34
N GLU A 443 -9.49 -20.42 1.26
CA GLU A 443 -8.54 -21.54 1.36
C GLU A 443 -7.24 -21.09 2.03
N LEU A 444 -6.66 -19.97 1.59
CA LEU A 444 -5.40 -19.49 2.10
C LEU A 444 -5.51 -18.91 3.52
N THR A 445 -6.53 -18.12 3.84
CA THR A 445 -6.67 -17.53 5.17
C THR A 445 -6.82 -18.61 6.24
N HIS A 446 -7.67 -19.62 6.01
CA HIS A 446 -7.83 -20.72 6.94
C HIS A 446 -6.60 -21.62 7.04
N LYS A 447 -5.82 -21.76 5.96
CA LYS A 447 -4.57 -22.56 5.96
C LYS A 447 -3.44 -21.84 6.68
N LEU A 448 -3.28 -20.54 6.46
CA LEU A 448 -2.17 -19.74 6.98
C LEU A 448 -2.44 -19.24 8.41
N TYR A 449 -3.70 -18.98 8.73
CA TYR A 449 -4.13 -18.45 10.03
C TYR A 449 -5.26 -19.31 10.61
N PRO A 450 -4.96 -20.52 11.12
CA PRO A 450 -5.97 -21.40 11.68
C PRO A 450 -6.77 -20.75 12.82
N GLY A 451 -8.06 -21.06 12.89
CA GLY A 451 -8.98 -20.58 13.92
C GLY A 451 -9.56 -19.18 13.69
N ILE A 452 -9.19 -18.49 12.61
CA ILE A 452 -9.81 -17.22 12.22
C ILE A 452 -11.25 -17.40 11.71
N MET A 453 -12.01 -16.33 11.70
CA MET A 453 -13.33 -16.23 11.07
C MET A 453 -13.27 -15.52 9.72
N MET A 454 -13.91 -16.10 8.71
CA MET A 454 -14.31 -15.39 7.51
C MET A 454 -15.84 -15.30 7.51
N VAL A 455 -16.37 -14.09 7.56
CA VAL A 455 -17.82 -13.82 7.64
C VAL A 455 -18.26 -13.14 6.35
N ALA A 456 -19.45 -13.49 5.86
CA ALA A 456 -20.00 -12.95 4.61
C ALA A 456 -21.43 -12.46 4.85
N GLU A 457 -21.73 -11.23 4.41
CA GLU A 457 -23.09 -10.80 4.15
C GLU A 457 -23.40 -11.06 2.67
N GLU A 458 -24.36 -11.96 2.42
CA GLU A 458 -24.81 -12.35 1.09
C GLU A 458 -26.35 -12.39 1.13
N SER A 459 -26.99 -11.60 0.28
CA SER A 459 -28.42 -11.30 0.35
C SER A 459 -29.26 -11.84 -0.83
N THR A 460 -28.72 -12.73 -1.67
CA THR A 460 -29.43 -13.33 -2.82
C THR A 460 -29.71 -14.83 -2.66
N SER A 461 -29.38 -15.42 -1.51
CA SER A 461 -29.51 -16.87 -1.25
C SER A 461 -28.55 -17.73 -2.08
N TRP A 462 -27.34 -17.24 -2.33
CA TRP A 462 -26.28 -18.03 -2.97
C TRP A 462 -26.01 -19.31 -2.15
N PRO A 463 -26.01 -20.51 -2.76
CA PRO A 463 -25.84 -21.75 -2.02
C PRO A 463 -24.39 -21.94 -1.56
N GLY A 464 -24.22 -22.48 -0.35
CA GLY A 464 -22.91 -22.94 0.12
C GLY A 464 -21.93 -21.84 0.56
N VAL A 465 -22.39 -20.60 0.78
CA VAL A 465 -21.54 -19.46 1.22
C VAL A 465 -20.64 -19.81 2.41
N SER A 466 -21.17 -20.52 3.41
CA SER A 466 -20.44 -20.94 4.61
C SER A 466 -20.07 -22.43 4.62
N LYS A 467 -20.04 -23.10 3.46
CA LYS A 467 -19.66 -24.51 3.34
C LYS A 467 -18.19 -24.64 2.92
N PRO A 468 -17.52 -25.75 3.29
CA PRO A 468 -16.17 -26.02 2.80
C PRO A 468 -16.13 -26.10 1.27
N LEU A 469 -15.02 -25.65 0.68
CA LEU A 469 -14.84 -25.59 -0.78
C LEU A 469 -14.94 -26.95 -1.48
N TYR A 470 -14.60 -28.04 -0.79
CA TYR A 470 -14.69 -29.39 -1.33
C TYR A 470 -16.12 -29.95 -1.39
N CYS A 471 -17.11 -29.22 -0.85
CA CYS A 471 -18.53 -29.61 -0.87
C CYS A 471 -19.30 -29.08 -2.09
N GLY A 472 -18.68 -28.29 -2.97
CA GLY A 472 -19.35 -27.67 -4.14
C GLY A 472 -18.49 -26.71 -4.95
#